data_AF-A0A958CM82-F1
#
_entry.id   AF-A0A958CM82-F1
#
_cell.length_a   1.000
_cell.length_b   1.000
_cell.length_c   1.000
_cell.angle_alpha   90.00
_cell.angle_beta   90.00
_cell.angle_gamma   90.00
#
_symmetry.space_group_name_H-M   'P 1'
#
loop_
_entity.id
_entity.type
_entity.pdbx_description
1 polymer ?
#
loop_
_entity_poly.entity_id
_entity_poly.type
_entity_poly.pdbx_seq_one_letter_code
_entity_poly.pdbx_strand_id
1 'polypeptide(L)'
;MKRSRRWLSLAGSRRLIVSLTLVWLMLMLGWLAARSDGVGGRPLVIVWGADPGSYDPQQTSNPVAQDVFRHVCQPLFYEDEGGAVRGLLAEDGFQYSDDGRRLSIQLRPDITFHDGAALTAEVVQSSFERLQRLSVSPLLADLRGVAVTAQPDGRTVLFDLPSPDFDFVRLVLANPYAAIVSPLTQETNGPGFVACTGPYQFAASLYRPGHSLTLVRFADYRWPPALFANRSAPRIA
;
A
#
# COMPACT_ATOMS: atom_id res chain seq x y z
N MET A 1 -21.22 -2.96 -84.17
CA MET A 1 -21.42 -2.45 -82.80
C MET A 1 -21.59 -3.62 -81.82
N LYS A 2 -20.53 -4.02 -81.10
CA LYS A 2 -20.63 -4.88 -79.90
C LYS A 2 -19.62 -4.37 -78.87
N ARG A 3 -20.13 -3.73 -77.80
CA ARG A 3 -19.36 -3.24 -76.66
C ARG A 3 -19.11 -4.42 -75.71
N SER A 4 -17.85 -4.78 -75.48
CA SER A 4 -17.46 -5.70 -74.41
C SER A 4 -17.18 -4.91 -73.13
N ARG A 5 -17.97 -5.18 -72.08
CA ARG A 5 -17.71 -4.68 -70.72
C ARG A 5 -16.77 -5.65 -70.01
N ARG A 6 -15.58 -5.20 -69.62
CA ARG A 6 -14.67 -5.92 -68.72
C ARG A 6 -15.06 -5.62 -67.27
N TRP A 7 -15.43 -6.65 -66.53
CA TRP A 7 -15.62 -6.60 -65.08
C TRP A 7 -14.28 -6.83 -64.39
N LEU A 8 -13.80 -5.86 -63.62
CA LEU A 8 -12.66 -6.01 -62.71
C LEU A 8 -13.14 -6.68 -61.42
N SER A 9 -12.58 -7.83 -61.08
CA SER A 9 -12.90 -8.57 -59.86
C SER A 9 -12.23 -7.94 -58.63
N LEU A 10 -13.04 -7.48 -57.68
CA LEU A 10 -12.62 -7.08 -56.33
C LEU A 10 -12.33 -8.32 -55.48
N ALA A 11 -11.22 -9.02 -55.75
CA ALA A 11 -10.78 -10.18 -54.96
C ALA A 11 -9.70 -9.84 -53.90
N GLY A 12 -9.17 -8.62 -53.90
CA GLY A 12 -8.01 -8.24 -53.07
C GLY A 12 -8.31 -7.74 -51.65
N SER A 13 -9.53 -7.28 -51.36
CA SER A 13 -9.83 -6.55 -50.11
C SER A 13 -10.06 -7.44 -48.89
N ARG A 14 -10.51 -8.69 -49.07
CA ARG A 14 -10.78 -9.61 -47.95
C ARG A 14 -9.51 -10.12 -47.25
N ARG A 15 -8.39 -10.24 -47.97
CA ARG A 15 -7.12 -10.69 -47.37
C ARG A 15 -6.48 -9.61 -46.51
N LEU A 16 -6.54 -8.34 -46.92
CA LEU A 16 -5.98 -7.22 -46.15
C LEU A 16 -6.70 -6.97 -44.81
N ILE A 17 -8.02 -7.11 -44.76
CA ILE A 17 -8.80 -6.85 -43.54
C ILE A 17 -8.51 -7.89 -42.46
N VAL A 18 -8.31 -9.16 -42.83
CA VAL A 18 -7.95 -10.24 -41.88
C VAL A 18 -6.52 -10.08 -41.34
N SER A 19 -5.60 -9.55 -42.15
CA SER A 19 -4.22 -9.27 -41.72
C SER A 19 -4.14 -8.13 -40.70
N LEU A 20 -4.95 -7.07 -40.89
CA LEU A 20 -4.97 -5.91 -40.01
C LEU A 20 -5.58 -6.21 -38.63
N THR A 21 -6.60 -7.08 -38.54
CA THR A 21 -7.19 -7.50 -37.26
C THR A 21 -6.26 -8.40 -36.45
N LEU A 22 -5.48 -9.28 -37.11
CA LEU A 22 -4.47 -10.11 -36.45
C LEU A 22 -3.31 -9.30 -35.88
N VAL A 23 -2.86 -8.25 -36.58
CA VAL A 23 -1.83 -7.33 -36.07
C VAL A 23 -2.36 -6.52 -34.89
N TRP A 24 -3.62 -6.07 -34.94
CA TRP A 24 -4.25 -5.39 -33.81
C TRP A 24 -4.44 -6.30 -32.59
N LEU A 25 -4.80 -7.56 -32.80
CA LEU A 25 -4.92 -8.56 -31.74
C LEU A 25 -3.55 -8.90 -31.11
N MET A 26 -2.50 -9.02 -31.93
CA MET A 26 -1.12 -9.20 -31.44
C MET A 26 -0.58 -7.99 -30.68
N LEU A 27 -0.91 -6.76 -31.12
CA LEU A 27 -0.55 -5.54 -30.39
C LEU A 27 -1.31 -5.44 -29.06
N MET A 28 -2.60 -5.82 -29.03
CA MET A 28 -3.40 -5.93 -27.80
C MET A 28 -2.88 -7.01 -26.83
N LEU A 29 -2.48 -8.18 -27.34
CA LEU A 29 -1.85 -9.23 -26.51
C LEU A 29 -0.47 -8.80 -26.00
N GLY A 30 0.32 -8.07 -26.80
CA GLY A 30 1.59 -7.48 -26.35
C GLY A 30 1.39 -6.45 -25.24
N TRP A 31 0.32 -5.64 -25.33
CA TRP A 31 -0.07 -4.69 -24.29
C TRP A 31 -0.58 -5.38 -23.01
N LEU A 32 -1.27 -6.52 -23.13
CA LEU A 32 -1.67 -7.34 -21.98
C LEU A 32 -0.50 -8.08 -21.32
N ALA A 33 0.46 -8.58 -22.10
CA ALA A 33 1.63 -9.30 -21.59
C ALA A 33 2.66 -8.36 -20.94
N ALA A 34 2.74 -7.09 -21.39
CA ALA A 34 3.57 -6.07 -20.76
C ALA A 34 3.09 -5.65 -19.36
N ARG A 35 1.92 -6.11 -18.91
CA ARG A 35 1.38 -5.88 -17.56
C ARG A 35 1.88 -6.88 -16.50
N SER A 36 2.92 -7.66 -16.79
CA SER A 36 3.60 -8.47 -15.76
C SER A 36 4.51 -7.60 -14.87
N ASP A 37 3.96 -6.54 -14.29
CA ASP A 37 4.66 -5.68 -13.35
C ASP A 37 4.76 -6.40 -11.99
N GLY A 38 5.84 -7.16 -11.78
CA GLY A 38 6.13 -7.70 -10.44
C GLY A 38 6.96 -8.98 -10.37
N VAL A 39 7.15 -9.70 -11.48
CA VAL A 39 7.90 -10.98 -11.51
C VAL A 39 9.06 -10.92 -12.53
N GLY A 40 9.72 -9.76 -12.63
CA GLY A 40 10.92 -9.58 -13.46
C GLY A 40 12.18 -9.44 -12.59
N GLY A 41 13.15 -10.33 -12.77
CA GLY A 41 14.43 -10.31 -12.04
C GLY A 41 14.64 -11.52 -11.11
N ARG A 42 15.85 -11.66 -10.55
CA ARG A 42 16.13 -12.70 -9.54
C ARG A 42 15.51 -12.27 -8.20
N PRO A 43 14.72 -13.12 -7.52
CA PRO A 43 14.19 -12.78 -6.21
C PRO A 43 15.31 -12.71 -5.17
N LEU A 44 15.19 -11.78 -4.22
CA LEU A 44 15.91 -11.88 -2.95
C LEU A 44 15.19 -12.93 -2.09
N VAL A 45 15.92 -13.93 -1.65
CA VAL A 45 15.40 -14.96 -0.75
C VAL A 45 15.94 -14.69 0.64
N ILE A 46 15.03 -14.40 1.58
CA ILE A 46 15.33 -14.25 3.01
C ILE A 46 14.81 -15.50 3.71
N VAL A 47 15.64 -16.09 4.57
CA VAL A 47 15.29 -17.27 5.35
C VAL A 47 15.05 -16.85 6.80
N TRP A 48 13.85 -17.12 7.31
CA TRP A 48 13.51 -16.94 8.71
C TRP A 48 13.42 -18.29 9.43
N GLY A 49 13.74 -18.29 10.72
CA GLY A 49 13.68 -19.49 11.56
C GLY A 49 12.27 -19.84 12.07
N ALA A 50 11.26 -19.00 11.80
CA ALA A 50 9.89 -19.17 12.27
C ALA A 50 8.88 -18.49 11.34
N ASP A 51 7.62 -18.93 11.41
CA ASP A 51 6.49 -18.28 10.74
C ASP A 51 6.12 -16.96 11.47
N PRO A 52 5.80 -15.87 10.73
CA PRO A 52 5.28 -14.63 11.32
C PRO A 52 4.04 -14.78 12.21
N GLY A 53 3.22 -15.81 11.97
CA GLY A 53 2.00 -16.15 12.70
C GLY A 53 0.79 -15.28 12.33
N SER A 54 0.98 -13.97 12.21
CA SER A 54 -0.02 -13.03 11.73
C SER A 54 0.56 -12.13 10.65
N TYR A 55 -0.27 -11.77 9.68
CA TYR A 55 0.07 -10.88 8.57
C TYR A 55 -0.68 -9.55 8.64
N ASP A 56 -1.15 -9.20 9.84
CA ASP A 56 -1.76 -7.94 10.18
C ASP A 56 -0.90 -7.21 11.23
N PRO A 57 -0.32 -6.03 10.90
CA PRO A 57 0.57 -5.31 11.81
C PRO A 57 -0.13 -4.84 13.09
N GLN A 58 -1.46 -4.75 13.10
CA GLN A 58 -2.24 -4.29 14.24
C GLN A 58 -2.61 -5.42 15.22
N GLN A 59 -2.31 -6.69 14.89
CA GLN A 59 -2.66 -7.87 15.71
C GLN A 59 -1.45 -8.66 16.23
N THR A 60 -0.22 -8.19 16.01
CA THR A 60 0.97 -8.94 16.39
C THR A 60 2.12 -8.05 16.83
N SER A 61 2.85 -8.49 17.86
CA SER A 61 4.13 -7.94 18.31
C SER A 61 5.33 -8.81 17.89
N ASN A 62 5.12 -9.79 17.01
CA ASN A 62 6.18 -10.70 16.57
C ASN A 62 7.23 -9.95 15.70
N PRO A 63 8.52 -9.93 16.09
CA PRO A 63 9.56 -9.25 15.33
C PRO A 63 9.75 -9.82 13.91
N VAL A 64 9.52 -11.13 13.70
CA VAL A 64 9.60 -11.73 12.35
C VAL A 64 8.51 -11.16 11.44
N ALA A 65 7.30 -10.96 11.97
CA ALA A 65 6.22 -10.30 11.23
C ALA A 65 6.58 -8.84 10.91
N GLN A 66 7.21 -8.13 11.86
CA GLN A 66 7.64 -6.76 11.66
C GLN A 66 8.68 -6.59 10.55
N ASP A 67 9.61 -7.53 10.39
CA ASP A 67 10.56 -7.49 9.26
C ASP A 67 9.84 -7.57 7.91
N VAL A 68 8.75 -8.33 7.82
CA VAL A 68 7.91 -8.37 6.63
C VAL A 68 7.16 -7.05 6.47
N PHE A 69 6.50 -6.55 7.52
CA PHE A 69 5.68 -5.35 7.44
C PHE A 69 6.45 -4.08 7.10
N ARG A 70 7.73 -3.96 7.45
CA ARG A 70 8.60 -2.84 7.00
C ARG A 70 8.62 -2.65 5.48
N HIS A 71 8.27 -3.69 4.72
CA HIS A 71 8.21 -3.65 3.26
C HIS A 71 6.79 -3.48 2.71
N VAL A 72 5.76 -3.71 3.54
CA VAL A 72 4.36 -3.86 3.12
C VAL A 72 3.46 -2.78 3.71
N CYS A 73 3.64 -2.43 4.97
CA CYS A 73 2.75 -1.56 5.75
C CYS A 73 3.49 -0.34 6.27
N GLN A 74 2.82 0.81 6.25
CA GLN A 74 3.42 2.09 6.57
C GLN A 74 2.60 2.83 7.64
N PRO A 75 3.24 3.32 8.71
CA PRO A 75 2.63 4.27 9.65
C PRO A 75 2.55 5.69 9.10
N LEU A 76 1.95 6.62 9.84
CA LEU A 76 1.81 8.01 9.41
C LEU A 76 3.16 8.73 9.31
N PHE A 77 4.05 8.46 10.25
CA PHE A 77 5.39 9.07 10.36
C PHE A 77 6.48 7.99 10.40
N TYR A 78 7.74 8.40 10.32
CA TYR A 78 8.89 7.53 10.58
C TYR A 78 10.00 8.33 11.28
N GLU A 79 10.96 7.65 11.89
CA GLU A 79 12.18 8.27 12.44
C GLU A 79 13.32 8.11 11.43
N ASP A 80 13.97 9.21 11.03
CA ASP A 80 15.12 9.18 10.12
C ASP A 80 16.42 8.76 10.82
N GLU A 81 17.51 8.61 10.06
CA GLU A 81 18.82 8.19 10.61
C GLU A 81 19.38 9.16 11.66
N GLY A 82 18.90 10.41 11.69
CA GLY A 82 19.26 11.44 12.66
C GLY A 82 18.36 11.46 13.90
N GLY A 83 17.37 10.57 14.00
CA GLY A 83 16.40 10.53 15.09
C GLY A 83 15.25 11.53 14.94
N ALA A 84 15.14 12.21 13.80
CA ALA A 84 14.07 13.17 13.59
C ALA A 84 12.81 12.48 13.04
N VAL A 85 11.64 12.88 13.55
CA VAL A 85 10.35 12.42 13.06
C VAL A 85 10.01 13.10 11.74
N ARG A 86 9.68 12.31 10.72
CA ARG A 86 9.38 12.72 9.34
C ARG A 86 8.06 12.13 8.86
N GLY A 87 7.38 12.84 7.96
CA GLY A 87 6.14 12.37 7.35
C GLY A 87 6.38 11.16 6.44
N LEU A 88 5.53 10.13 6.57
CA LEU A 88 5.51 8.97 5.67
C LEU A 88 4.24 8.95 4.83
N LEU A 89 3.10 8.68 5.47
CA LEU A 89 1.76 8.84 4.89
C LEU A 89 1.17 10.21 5.22
N ALA A 90 1.63 10.83 6.31
CA ALA A 90 1.43 12.24 6.61
C ALA A 90 2.44 13.12 5.84
N GLU A 91 2.09 14.39 5.64
CA GLU A 91 3.04 15.42 5.24
C GLU A 91 4.10 15.61 6.34
N ASP A 92 5.20 16.28 6.02
CA ASP A 92 6.19 16.64 7.03
C ASP A 92 5.61 17.67 8.01
N GLY A 93 5.74 17.38 9.30
CA GLY A 93 5.27 18.24 10.38
C GLY A 93 3.88 17.90 10.89
N PHE A 94 3.59 18.42 12.08
CA PHE A 94 2.35 18.25 12.81
C PHE A 94 2.20 19.41 13.81
N GLN A 95 0.99 19.65 14.29
CA GLN A 95 0.70 20.79 15.16
C GLN A 95 0.05 20.31 16.46
N TYR A 96 0.72 20.56 17.59
CA TYR A 96 0.12 20.40 18.90
C TYR A 96 -0.60 21.68 19.33
N SER A 97 -1.71 21.55 20.05
CA SER A 97 -2.28 22.63 20.84
C SER A 97 -1.33 23.04 21.98
N ASP A 98 -1.50 24.25 22.48
CA ASP A 98 -0.66 24.78 23.57
C ASP A 98 -0.67 23.91 24.84
N ASP A 99 -1.78 23.22 25.10
CA ASP A 99 -1.92 22.29 26.23
C ASP A 99 -1.40 20.88 25.94
N GLY A 100 -0.90 20.62 24.73
CA GLY A 100 -0.34 19.33 24.30
C GLY A 100 -1.37 18.21 24.18
N ARG A 101 -2.67 18.51 24.22
CA ARG A 101 -3.76 17.51 24.22
C ARG A 101 -4.44 17.32 22.88
N ARG A 102 -4.21 18.18 21.89
CA ARG A 102 -4.72 18.01 20.54
C ARG A 102 -3.57 18.05 19.56
N LEU A 103 -3.57 17.09 18.64
CA LEU A 103 -2.60 16.97 17.57
C LEU A 103 -3.33 17.02 16.22
N SER A 104 -2.91 17.92 15.34
CA SER A 104 -3.42 18.05 13.97
C SER A 104 -2.37 17.58 12.96
N ILE A 105 -2.77 16.71 12.03
CA ILE A 105 -1.92 16.10 11.02
C ILE A 105 -2.57 16.22 9.65
N GLN A 106 -1.77 16.59 8.64
CA GLN A 106 -2.17 16.58 7.24
C GLN A 106 -1.65 15.31 6.55
N LEU A 107 -2.53 14.60 5.83
CA LEU A 107 -2.18 13.45 5.00
C LEU A 107 -1.63 13.89 3.64
N ARG A 108 -0.64 13.14 3.14
CA ARG A 108 -0.15 13.31 1.77
C ARG A 108 -1.27 12.97 0.77
N PRO A 109 -1.37 13.71 -0.34
CA PRO A 109 -2.32 13.37 -1.39
C PRO A 109 -1.89 12.13 -2.17
N ASP A 110 -2.83 11.56 -2.92
CA ASP A 110 -2.61 10.55 -3.95
C ASP A 110 -1.97 9.23 -3.48
N ILE A 111 -2.12 8.89 -2.19
CA ILE A 111 -1.72 7.59 -1.65
C ILE A 111 -2.86 6.60 -1.82
N THR A 112 -2.53 5.43 -2.34
CA THR A 112 -3.46 4.29 -2.48
C THR A 112 -2.95 3.06 -1.74
N PHE A 113 -3.89 2.24 -1.30
CA PHE A 113 -3.62 0.91 -0.78
C PHE A 113 -3.37 -0.08 -1.92
N HIS A 114 -2.81 -1.24 -1.58
CA HIS A 114 -2.58 -2.36 -2.49
C HIS A 114 -3.84 -2.87 -3.21
N ASP A 115 -5.02 -2.63 -2.63
CA ASP A 115 -6.33 -2.97 -3.20
C ASP A 115 -6.96 -1.84 -4.03
N GLY A 116 -6.25 -0.72 -4.21
CA GLY A 116 -6.71 0.44 -4.97
C GLY A 116 -7.58 1.43 -4.20
N ALA A 117 -7.92 1.17 -2.93
CA ALA A 117 -8.59 2.15 -2.10
C ALA A 117 -7.70 3.39 -1.88
N ALA A 118 -8.29 4.57 -1.74
CA ALA A 118 -7.57 5.79 -1.42
C ALA A 118 -7.32 5.90 0.10
N LEU A 119 -6.19 6.48 0.49
CA LEU A 119 -5.95 6.91 1.87
C LEU A 119 -6.69 8.23 2.13
N THR A 120 -7.62 8.23 3.07
CA THR A 120 -8.34 9.42 3.53
C THR A 120 -8.26 9.57 5.05
N ALA A 121 -8.64 10.75 5.55
CA ALA A 121 -8.73 11.00 6.99
C ALA A 121 -9.66 10.01 7.70
N GLU A 122 -10.79 9.64 7.08
CA GLU A 122 -11.74 8.66 7.61
C GLU A 122 -11.13 7.26 7.70
N VAL A 123 -10.30 6.87 6.71
CA VAL A 123 -9.58 5.60 6.75
C VAL A 123 -8.60 5.58 7.93
N VAL A 124 -7.86 6.67 8.15
CA VAL A 124 -6.96 6.79 9.30
C VAL A 124 -7.74 6.67 10.60
N GLN A 125 -8.84 7.41 10.75
CA GLN A 125 -9.71 7.31 11.92
C GLN A 125 -10.15 5.87 12.18
N SER A 126 -10.72 5.19 11.16
CA SER A 126 -11.20 3.81 11.29
C SER A 126 -10.08 2.81 11.63
N SER A 127 -8.88 3.04 11.12
CA SER A 127 -7.70 2.21 11.40
C SER A 127 -7.23 2.35 12.86
N PHE A 128 -7.28 3.55 13.43
CA PHE A 128 -6.97 3.76 14.85
C PHE A 128 -8.09 3.24 15.77
N GLU A 129 -9.36 3.41 15.39
CA GLU A 129 -10.49 2.79 16.10
C GLU A 129 -10.39 1.26 16.10
N ARG A 130 -9.87 0.67 15.02
CA ARG A 130 -9.58 -0.77 14.97
C ARG A 130 -8.47 -1.17 15.96
N LEU A 131 -7.36 -0.43 16.02
CA LEU A 131 -6.30 -0.65 17.02
C LEU A 131 -6.82 -0.59 18.46
N GLN A 132 -7.81 0.26 18.74
CA GLN A 132 -8.44 0.38 20.06
C GLN A 132 -9.41 -0.76 20.40
N ARG A 133 -10.02 -1.41 19.38
CA ARG A 133 -10.95 -2.54 19.58
C ARG A 133 -10.24 -3.88 19.66
N LEU A 134 -9.08 -4.02 19.02
CA LEU A 134 -8.28 -5.24 19.04
C LEU A 134 -7.61 -5.40 20.40
N SER A 135 -8.08 -6.35 21.22
CA SER A 135 -7.49 -6.64 22.53
C SER A 135 -6.03 -7.09 22.48
N VAL A 136 -5.61 -7.64 21.34
CA VAL A 136 -4.23 -8.07 21.05
C VAL A 136 -3.36 -6.96 20.43
N SER A 137 -3.91 -5.77 20.23
CA SER A 137 -3.17 -4.65 19.64
C SER A 137 -1.94 -4.30 20.48
N PRO A 138 -0.75 -4.22 19.87
CA PRO A 138 0.46 -3.79 20.57
C PRO A 138 0.38 -2.38 21.15
N LEU A 139 -0.53 -1.54 20.63
CA LEU A 139 -0.71 -0.13 20.99
C LEU A 139 -1.97 0.12 21.83
N LEU A 140 -2.64 -0.92 22.32
CA LEU A 140 -3.91 -0.79 23.04
C LEU A 140 -3.79 0.12 24.27
N ALA A 141 -2.66 0.04 24.98
CA ALA A 141 -2.42 0.87 26.16
C ALA A 141 -2.17 2.33 25.79
N ASP A 142 -1.33 2.58 24.78
CA ASP A 142 -0.96 3.92 24.32
C ASP A 142 -2.14 4.68 23.69
N LEU A 143 -3.08 3.96 23.08
CA LEU A 143 -4.27 4.54 22.45
C LEU A 143 -5.47 4.68 23.40
N ARG A 144 -5.33 4.32 24.67
CA ARG A 144 -6.45 4.35 25.63
C ARG A 144 -6.95 5.79 25.84
N GLY A 145 -8.21 6.03 25.49
CA GLY A 145 -8.84 7.34 25.68
C GLY A 145 -8.44 8.39 24.65
N VAL A 146 -7.64 8.01 23.63
CA VAL A 146 -7.38 8.86 22.47
C VAL A 146 -8.62 8.87 21.58
N ALA A 147 -9.11 10.05 21.20
CA ALA A 147 -10.14 10.17 20.18
C ALA A 147 -9.52 10.62 18.86
N VAL A 148 -9.93 10.01 17.75
CA VAL A 148 -9.43 10.33 16.41
C VAL A 148 -10.59 10.87 15.59
N THR A 149 -10.41 12.02 14.95
CA THR A 149 -11.46 12.67 14.16
C THR A 149 -10.95 13.05 12.79
N ALA A 150 -11.57 12.50 11.76
CA ALA A 150 -11.41 12.94 10.38
C ALA A 150 -12.09 14.30 10.15
N GLN A 151 -11.38 15.23 9.53
CA GLN A 151 -11.96 16.52 9.15
C GLN A 151 -12.65 16.44 7.78
N PRO A 152 -13.66 17.30 7.50
CA PRO A 152 -14.40 17.29 6.24
C PRO A 152 -13.59 17.58 4.97
N ASP A 153 -12.33 18.03 5.11
CA ASP A 153 -11.42 18.24 3.97
C ASP A 153 -10.83 16.92 3.43
N GLY A 154 -11.12 15.79 4.09
CA GLY A 154 -10.72 14.43 3.70
C GLY A 154 -9.25 14.10 3.93
N ARG A 155 -8.43 15.05 4.41
CA ARG A 155 -6.97 14.87 4.58
C ARG A 155 -6.44 15.34 5.92
N THR A 156 -7.23 16.02 6.75
CA THR A 156 -6.80 16.44 8.07
C THR A 156 -7.34 15.47 9.12
N VAL A 157 -6.46 14.99 9.99
CA VAL A 157 -6.81 14.10 11.11
C VAL A 157 -6.44 14.79 12.41
N LEU A 158 -7.38 14.81 13.35
CA LEU A 158 -7.17 15.29 14.71
C LEU A 158 -7.08 14.10 15.67
N PHE A 159 -6.10 14.16 16.58
CA PHE A 159 -6.01 13.26 17.72
C PHE A 159 -6.20 14.08 19.00
N ASP A 160 -7.26 13.79 19.74
CA ASP A 160 -7.48 14.31 21.09
C ASP A 160 -6.93 13.30 22.12
N LEU A 161 -5.96 13.74 22.91
CA LEU A 161 -5.21 12.93 23.86
C LEU A 161 -5.79 13.10 25.27
N PRO A 162 -5.84 12.05 26.11
CA PRO A 162 -6.41 12.12 27.45
C PRO A 162 -5.58 12.99 28.42
N SER A 163 -4.29 13.17 28.11
CA SER A 163 -3.33 13.98 28.83
C SER A 163 -2.33 14.60 27.85
N PRO A 164 -1.61 15.66 28.22
CA PRO A 164 -0.56 16.24 27.38
C PRO A 164 0.50 15.19 27.03
N ASP A 165 0.80 15.01 25.74
CA ASP A 165 1.81 14.06 25.27
C ASP A 165 2.45 14.53 23.95
N PHE A 166 3.63 15.14 24.07
CA PHE A 166 4.44 15.62 22.94
C PHE A 166 5.28 14.53 22.27
N ASP A 167 5.34 13.33 22.86
CA ASP A 167 6.04 12.18 22.30
C ASP A 167 5.12 11.26 21.48
N PHE A 168 3.80 11.48 21.53
CA PHE A 168 2.78 10.67 20.85
C PHE A 168 3.10 10.41 19.37
N VAL A 169 3.57 11.42 18.62
CA VAL A 169 3.93 11.22 17.21
C VAL A 169 5.07 10.21 17.07
N ARG A 170 6.11 10.33 17.89
CA ARG A 170 7.31 9.48 17.82
C ARG A 170 7.03 8.05 18.31
N LEU A 171 6.36 7.93 19.46
CA LEU A 171 6.17 6.64 20.13
C LEU A 171 5.00 5.83 19.56
N VAL A 172 3.97 6.52 19.04
CA VAL A 172 2.75 5.88 18.53
C VAL A 172 2.66 6.04 17.02
N LEU A 173 2.66 7.27 16.48
CA LEU A 173 2.34 7.48 15.06
C LEU A 173 3.46 7.15 14.07
N ALA A 174 4.70 7.04 14.56
CA ALA A 174 5.84 6.52 13.81
C ALA A 174 6.09 5.02 14.03
N ASN A 175 5.32 4.40 14.93
CA ASN A 175 5.49 3.00 15.29
C ASN A 175 4.95 2.09 14.16
N PRO A 176 5.70 1.08 13.69
CA PRO A 176 5.22 0.12 12.69
C PRO A 176 3.89 -0.56 13.04
N TYR A 177 3.59 -0.77 14.33
CA TYR A 177 2.31 -1.33 14.78
C TYR A 177 1.13 -0.39 14.55
N ALA A 178 1.37 0.92 14.36
CA ALA A 178 0.37 1.92 14.00
C ALA A 178 0.16 2.05 12.48
N ALA A 179 0.67 1.09 11.68
CA ALA A 179 0.47 1.11 10.25
C ALA A 179 -1.01 1.20 9.89
N ILE A 180 -1.31 2.02 8.87
CA ILE A 180 -2.68 2.19 8.39
C ILE A 180 -3.01 1.02 7.48
N VAL A 181 -4.13 0.34 7.77
CA VAL A 181 -4.63 -0.80 7.01
C VAL A 181 -5.87 -0.39 6.21
N SER A 182 -6.04 -0.97 5.02
CA SER A 182 -7.20 -0.68 4.17
C SER A 182 -8.51 -1.13 4.84
N PRO A 183 -9.60 -0.34 4.74
CA PRO A 183 -10.91 -0.73 5.24
C PRO A 183 -11.55 -1.86 4.42
N LEU A 184 -11.09 -2.09 3.19
CA LEU A 184 -11.56 -3.19 2.34
C LEU A 184 -10.86 -4.51 2.66
N THR A 185 -9.89 -4.50 3.59
CA THR A 185 -9.33 -5.72 4.15
C THR A 185 -10.47 -6.49 4.81
N GLN A 186 -10.98 -7.50 4.11
CA GLN A 186 -11.97 -8.40 4.69
C GLN A 186 -11.30 -9.13 5.84
N GLU A 187 -11.84 -8.97 7.05
CA GLU A 187 -11.59 -9.88 8.15
C GLU A 187 -12.03 -11.27 7.66
N THR A 188 -11.06 -12.06 7.19
CA THR A 188 -11.17 -13.46 6.77
C THR A 188 -11.90 -13.75 5.46
N ASN A 189 -11.10 -13.91 4.39
CA ASN A 189 -11.23 -14.94 3.35
C ASN A 189 -9.86 -15.11 2.67
N GLY A 190 -8.91 -15.74 3.35
CA GLY A 190 -7.53 -15.90 2.91
C GLY A 190 -6.56 -16.06 4.10
N PRO A 191 -5.24 -16.08 3.88
CA PRO A 191 -4.24 -16.26 4.93
C PRO A 191 -4.11 -15.11 5.94
N GLY A 192 -5.06 -14.15 5.95
CA GLY A 192 -5.01 -12.98 6.82
C GLY A 192 -4.12 -11.85 6.32
N PHE A 193 -3.82 -11.81 5.02
CA PHE A 193 -3.06 -10.71 4.41
C PHE A 193 -3.89 -9.43 4.37
N VAL A 194 -3.36 -8.37 4.97
CA VAL A 194 -3.98 -7.04 4.93
C VAL A 194 -3.46 -6.25 3.72
N ALA A 195 -4.32 -5.42 3.14
CA ALA A 195 -3.90 -4.45 2.14
C ALA A 195 -3.36 -3.20 2.84
N CYS A 196 -2.16 -2.78 2.45
CA CYS A 196 -1.42 -1.67 3.04
C CYS A 196 -0.94 -0.72 1.92
N THR A 197 -0.04 0.22 2.24
CA THR A 197 0.42 1.28 1.32
C THR A 197 1.89 1.15 0.92
N GLY A 198 2.59 0.11 1.38
CA GLY A 198 4.03 -0.05 1.20
C GLY A 198 4.47 -0.39 -0.24
N PRO A 199 5.79 -0.36 -0.50
CA PRO A 199 6.37 -0.61 -1.82
C PRO A 199 6.21 -2.04 -2.34
N TYR A 200 5.92 -3.00 -1.47
CA TYR A 200 5.61 -4.38 -1.81
C TYR A 200 4.29 -4.82 -1.20
N GLN A 201 3.66 -5.81 -1.82
CA GLN A 201 2.38 -6.39 -1.38
C GLN A 201 2.46 -7.91 -1.34
N PHE A 202 1.61 -8.52 -0.52
CA PHE A 202 1.54 -9.98 -0.42
C PHE A 202 1.06 -10.62 -1.73
N ALA A 203 1.79 -11.60 -2.23
CA ALA A 203 1.37 -12.41 -3.37
C ALA A 203 0.63 -13.67 -2.88
N ALA A 204 -0.67 -13.54 -2.64
CA ALA A 204 -1.50 -14.63 -2.13
C ALA A 204 -1.43 -15.92 -2.96
N SER A 205 -1.31 -15.80 -4.29
CA SER A 205 -1.17 -16.93 -5.21
C SER A 205 0.14 -17.71 -5.07
N LEU A 206 1.15 -17.14 -4.42
CA LEU A 206 2.48 -17.75 -4.22
C LEU A 206 2.72 -18.15 -2.76
N TYR A 207 1.74 -17.93 -1.88
CA TYR A 207 1.85 -18.28 -0.48
C TYR A 207 1.80 -19.80 -0.28
N ARG A 208 2.74 -20.31 0.51
CA ARG A 208 2.79 -21.71 0.96
C ARG A 208 2.86 -21.72 2.49
N PRO A 209 1.74 -22.00 3.17
CA PRO A 209 1.68 -22.01 4.63
C PRO A 209 2.82 -22.82 5.26
N GLY A 210 3.49 -22.26 6.27
CA GLY A 210 4.61 -22.90 6.96
C GLY A 210 5.88 -23.11 6.13
N HIS A 211 5.94 -22.61 4.89
CA HIS A 211 7.09 -22.81 4.01
C HIS A 211 7.61 -21.50 3.40
N SER A 212 6.75 -20.70 2.77
CA SER A 212 7.20 -19.48 2.10
C SER A 212 6.08 -18.46 1.90
N LEU A 213 6.43 -17.20 2.14
CA LEU A 213 5.66 -16.02 1.77
C LEU A 213 6.39 -15.28 0.64
N THR A 214 5.66 -14.79 -0.34
CA THR A 214 6.23 -13.97 -1.42
C THR A 214 5.63 -12.56 -1.37
N LEU A 215 6.51 -11.58 -1.46
CA LEU A 215 6.14 -10.18 -1.68
C LEU A 215 6.43 -9.82 -3.13
N VAL A 216 5.50 -9.16 -3.79
CA VAL A 216 5.67 -8.61 -5.14
C VAL A 216 5.63 -7.09 -5.09
N ARG A 217 6.31 -6.44 -6.03
CA ARG A 217 6.32 -4.97 -6.13
C ARG A 217 4.89 -4.44 -6.26
N PHE A 218 4.58 -3.37 -5.54
CA PHE A 218 3.36 -2.60 -5.78
C PHE A 218 3.63 -1.59 -6.91
N ALA A 219 3.05 -1.85 -8.09
CA ALA A 219 3.34 -1.12 -9.31
C ALA A 219 2.97 0.37 -9.23
N ASP A 220 2.00 0.74 -8.41
CA ASP A 220 1.50 2.11 -8.26
C ASP A 220 2.16 2.89 -7.13
N TYR A 221 3.14 2.31 -6.43
CA TYR A 221 3.87 3.00 -5.37
C TYR A 221 4.66 4.20 -5.92
N ARG A 222 4.33 5.42 -5.47
CA ARG A 222 4.98 6.69 -5.89
C ARG A 222 5.47 7.56 -4.73
N TRP A 223 5.37 7.08 -3.49
CA TRP A 223 5.61 7.89 -2.29
C TRP A 223 6.77 7.41 -1.40
N PRO A 224 7.98 7.15 -1.94
CA PRO A 224 9.10 6.70 -1.13
C PRO A 224 9.48 7.75 -0.06
N PRO A 225 9.75 7.35 1.20
CA PRO A 225 10.20 8.25 2.26
C PRO A 225 11.48 8.99 1.87
N ALA A 226 11.67 10.19 2.40
CA ALA A 226 12.82 11.04 2.10
C ALA A 226 14.18 10.36 2.37
N LEU A 227 14.24 9.37 3.26
CA LEU A 227 15.46 8.61 3.54
C LEU A 227 15.93 7.72 2.38
N PHE A 228 15.05 7.31 1.47
CA PHE A 228 15.44 6.44 0.35
C PHE A 228 16.06 7.23 -0.80
N ALA A 229 17.31 6.91 -1.13
CA ALA A 229 17.99 7.45 -2.31
C ALA A 229 17.26 7.07 -3.62
N ASN A 230 16.65 5.88 -3.67
CA ASN A 230 15.85 5.46 -4.81
C ASN A 230 14.46 6.12 -4.79
N ARG A 231 14.25 7.07 -5.71
CA ARG A 231 12.94 7.68 -5.97
C ARG A 231 12.14 6.99 -7.08
N SER A 232 12.76 6.04 -7.77
CA SER A 232 12.11 5.24 -8.80
C SER A 232 11.39 4.04 -8.20
N ALA A 233 10.78 3.22 -9.05
CA ALA A 233 10.05 2.04 -8.60
C ALA A 233 10.93 1.10 -7.73
N PRO A 234 10.38 0.47 -6.67
CA PRO A 234 11.16 -0.31 -5.69
C PRO A 234 11.89 -1.53 -6.28
N ARG A 235 13.23 -1.55 -6.32
CA ARG A 235 14.03 -2.63 -6.95
C ARG A 235 15.04 -3.27 -6.00
N ILE A 236 15.39 -4.51 -6.29
CA ILE A 236 16.50 -5.25 -5.68
C ILE A 236 17.69 -5.09 -6.63
N ALA A 237 18.80 -4.56 -6.13
CA ALA A 237 20.04 -4.35 -6.91
C ALA A 237 20.94 -5.58 -6.84
#